data_AF-A0A6A2ZEG1-F1
#
_entry.id   AF-A0A6A2ZEG1-F1
#
_cell.length_a   1.000
_cell.length_b   1.000
_cell.length_c   1.000
_cell.angle_alpha   90.00
_cell.angle_beta   90.00
_cell.angle_gamma   90.00
#
_symmetry.space_group_name_H-M   'P 1'
#
loop_
_entity.id
_entity.type
_entity.pdbx_description
1 polymer ?
#
loop_
_entity_poly.entity_id
_entity_poly.type
_entity_poly.pdbx_seq_one_letter_code
_entity_poly.pdbx_strand_id
1 'polypeptide(L)'
;MWFDYATGDVISKLERLTVAYHESGHAVAGWFLEHTEPLLKVTIVPRGTAALGFAQYVPNENLLMTKEQLFDVTCMTLGGRAAEQELLGKISTGAQNDLEKVTKMTYAQVAVYGFSDKVGLLSFPQRDDAFEMTKPYSSKTGAIIDSEVREWVGKAYERTVQLIEEHKEHVAWIAELLLEKEVLHRKTWFKQGFQEEEDKASTDAKTIQDNNGSTPLEPEVLPA
;
A
#
# COMPACT_ATOMS: atom_id res chain seq x y z
N MET A 1 -23.83 -11.07 20.44
CA MET A 1 -23.42 -11.97 19.33
C MET A 1 -24.04 -11.39 18.08
N TRP A 2 -23.22 -11.10 17.08
CA TRP A 2 -23.68 -10.70 15.75
C TRP A 2 -23.68 -11.94 14.86
N PHE A 3 -24.74 -12.11 14.07
CA PHE A 3 -24.93 -13.21 13.13
C PHE A 3 -24.66 -12.68 11.72
N ASP A 4 -23.73 -13.31 11.02
CA ASP A 4 -23.62 -13.16 9.57
C ASP A 4 -24.62 -14.12 8.90
N TYR A 5 -25.62 -13.56 8.21
CA TYR A 5 -26.66 -14.34 7.52
C TYR A 5 -26.13 -15.10 6.29
N ALA A 6 -24.88 -14.86 5.86
CA ALA A 6 -24.29 -15.54 4.71
C ALA A 6 -23.47 -16.79 5.05
N THR A 7 -22.90 -16.90 6.27
CA THR A 7 -21.93 -17.96 6.61
C THR A 7 -22.11 -18.61 7.98
N GLY A 8 -22.89 -18.02 8.90
CA GLY A 8 -23.17 -18.64 10.20
C GLY A 8 -22.04 -18.58 11.23
N ASP A 9 -20.90 -17.97 10.93
CA ASP A 9 -19.79 -17.84 11.87
C ASP A 9 -19.85 -16.53 12.66
N VAL A 10 -19.76 -16.64 13.98
CA VAL A 10 -19.71 -15.50 14.91
C VAL A 10 -18.27 -14.99 14.98
N ILE A 11 -17.96 -13.92 14.25
CA ILE A 11 -16.67 -13.22 14.40
C ILE A 11 -16.57 -12.69 15.83
N SER A 12 -15.47 -13.04 16.50
CA SER A 12 -15.22 -12.59 17.86
C SER A 12 -14.94 -11.08 17.91
N LYS A 13 -15.22 -10.44 19.05
CA LYS A 13 -14.91 -9.01 19.25
C LYS A 13 -13.42 -8.70 18.99
N LEU A 14 -12.54 -9.65 19.31
CA LEU A 14 -11.10 -9.50 19.15
C LEU A 14 -10.68 -9.55 17.68
N GLU A 15 -11.27 -10.45 16.89
CA GLU A 15 -11.04 -10.52 15.44
C GLU A 15 -11.56 -9.25 14.76
N ARG A 16 -12.77 -8.82 15.10
CA ARG A 16 -13.36 -7.58 14.56
C ARG A 16 -12.49 -6.36 14.87
N LEU A 17 -11.95 -6.28 16.09
CA LEU A 17 -10.98 -5.24 16.48
C LEU A 17 -9.70 -5.33 15.65
N THR A 18 -9.14 -6.53 15.50
CA THR A 18 -7.90 -6.73 14.73
C THR A 18 -8.08 -6.29 13.28
N VAL A 19 -9.18 -6.69 12.64
CA VAL A 19 -9.50 -6.29 11.27
C VAL A 19 -9.71 -4.78 11.17
N ALA A 20 -10.38 -4.13 12.12
CA ALA A 20 -10.56 -2.68 12.09
C ALA A 20 -9.24 -1.91 12.10
N TYR A 21 -8.29 -2.30 12.95
CA TYR A 21 -6.95 -1.69 12.98
C TYR A 21 -6.15 -2.01 11.72
N HIS A 22 -6.24 -3.25 11.22
CA HIS A 22 -5.58 -3.68 9.98
C HIS A 22 -6.03 -2.83 8.78
N GLU A 23 -7.33 -2.72 8.56
CA GLU A 23 -7.90 -1.94 7.45
C GLU A 23 -7.62 -0.43 7.61
N SER A 24 -7.57 0.06 8.85
CA SER A 24 -7.19 1.45 9.15
C SER A 24 -5.73 1.73 8.82
N GLY A 25 -4.83 0.76 9.03
CA GLY A 25 -3.42 0.87 8.66
C GLY A 25 -3.23 1.07 7.16
N HIS A 26 -3.94 0.30 6.33
CA HIS A 26 -3.95 0.52 4.88
C HIS A 26 -4.51 1.89 4.51
N ALA A 27 -5.60 2.29 5.14
CA ALA A 27 -6.27 3.55 4.84
C ALA A 27 -5.42 4.78 5.16
N VAL A 28 -4.77 4.79 6.32
CA VAL A 28 -3.86 5.86 6.73
C VAL A 28 -2.62 5.88 5.84
N ALA A 29 -1.99 4.71 5.61
CA ALA A 29 -0.81 4.67 4.75
C ALA A 29 -1.12 5.17 3.33
N GLY A 30 -2.23 4.73 2.73
CA GLY A 30 -2.66 5.20 1.41
C GLY A 30 -3.14 6.65 1.34
N TRP A 31 -3.32 7.31 2.48
CA TRP A 31 -3.64 8.74 2.54
C TRP A 31 -2.40 9.62 2.56
N PHE A 32 -1.41 9.24 3.36
CA PHE A 32 -0.21 10.06 3.60
C PHE A 32 0.93 9.80 2.63
N LEU A 33 0.92 8.69 1.91
CA LEU A 33 1.90 8.42 0.87
C LEU A 33 1.56 9.20 -0.40
N GLU A 34 2.60 9.76 -1.04
CA GLU A 34 2.45 10.69 -2.16
C GLU A 34 1.91 10.00 -3.41
N HIS A 35 2.33 8.75 -3.63
CA HIS A 35 2.14 8.05 -4.88
C HIS A 35 1.11 6.91 -4.82
N THR A 36 0.24 6.91 -3.81
CA THR A 36 -0.80 5.89 -3.66
C THR A 36 -2.11 6.29 -4.30
N GLU A 37 -2.87 5.26 -4.71
CA GLU A 37 -4.19 5.48 -5.30
C GLU A 37 -5.18 6.03 -4.27
N PRO A 38 -6.13 6.89 -4.70
CA PRO A 38 -7.16 7.38 -3.80
C PRO A 38 -8.02 6.25 -3.22
N LEU A 39 -8.09 6.18 -1.88
CA LEU A 39 -8.96 5.24 -1.17
C LEU A 39 -10.44 5.59 -1.38
N LEU A 40 -11.23 4.70 -1.97
CA LEU A 40 -12.68 4.89 -2.18
C LEU A 40 -13.52 4.46 -0.98
N LYS A 41 -13.17 3.32 -0.39
CA LYS A 41 -13.95 2.66 0.65
C LYS A 41 -13.06 1.77 1.50
N VAL A 42 -13.30 1.72 2.79
CA VAL A 42 -12.72 0.73 3.72
C VAL A 42 -13.84 0.06 4.50
N THR A 43 -13.74 -1.25 4.73
CA THR A 43 -14.79 -2.05 5.37
C THR A 43 -14.22 -3.22 6.17
N ILE A 44 -14.85 -3.51 7.30
CA ILE A 44 -14.57 -4.69 8.14
C ILE A 44 -15.64 -5.79 7.99
N VAL A 45 -16.56 -5.62 7.02
CA VAL A 45 -17.53 -6.64 6.65
C VAL A 45 -16.83 -7.72 5.82
N PRO A 46 -16.90 -9.01 6.21
CA PRO A 46 -16.28 -10.10 5.47
C PRO A 46 -16.80 -10.22 4.04
N ARG A 47 -15.93 -10.66 3.13
CA ARG A 47 -16.31 -11.10 1.78
C ARG A 47 -15.74 -12.48 1.51
N GLY A 48 -16.64 -13.46 1.39
CA GLY A 48 -16.26 -14.85 1.14
C GLY A 48 -15.51 -15.46 2.34
N THR A 49 -14.74 -16.52 2.08
CA THR A 49 -14.12 -17.36 3.13
C THR A 49 -12.73 -16.89 3.60
N ALA A 50 -12.12 -15.90 2.94
CA ALA A 50 -10.70 -15.57 3.16
C ALA A 50 -10.40 -14.10 3.51
N ALA A 51 -11.34 -13.16 3.28
CA ALA A 51 -11.14 -11.74 3.57
C ALA A 51 -12.16 -11.25 4.59
N LEU A 52 -11.69 -10.87 5.78
CA LEU A 52 -12.53 -10.35 6.87
C LEU A 52 -12.80 -8.83 6.73
N GLY A 53 -12.06 -8.14 5.86
CA GLY A 53 -12.20 -6.73 5.52
C GLY A 53 -11.53 -6.43 4.17
N PHE A 54 -11.69 -5.20 3.65
CA PHE A 54 -10.88 -4.70 2.54
C PHE A 54 -10.91 -3.17 2.39
N ALA A 55 -9.76 -2.63 1.96
CA ALA A 55 -9.62 -1.30 1.39
C ALA A 55 -9.77 -1.34 -0.14
N GLN A 56 -10.65 -0.49 -0.69
CA GLN A 56 -10.89 -0.35 -2.12
C GLN A 56 -10.30 0.97 -2.61
N TYR A 57 -9.41 0.90 -3.58
CA TYR A 57 -8.78 2.06 -4.22
C TYR A 57 -9.39 2.33 -5.60
N VAL A 58 -9.20 3.55 -6.11
CA VAL A 58 -9.45 3.85 -7.52
C VAL A 58 -8.48 3.01 -8.37
N PRO A 59 -8.95 2.30 -9.41
CA PRO A 59 -8.05 1.61 -10.33
C PRO A 59 -7.13 2.61 -11.02
N ASN A 60 -5.83 2.35 -11.01
CA ASN A 60 -4.89 3.10 -11.83
C ASN A 60 -4.78 2.44 -13.20
N GLU A 61 -4.94 3.24 -14.27
CA GLU A 61 -4.70 2.82 -15.64
C GLU A 61 -3.24 3.08 -16.08
N ASN A 62 -2.38 3.60 -15.20
CA ASN A 62 -0.97 3.85 -15.49
C ASN A 62 -0.24 2.53 -15.80
N LEU A 63 0.14 2.40 -17.06
CA LEU A 63 0.93 1.28 -17.56
C LEU A 63 2.41 1.38 -17.14
N LEU A 64 2.86 2.55 -16.68
CA LEU A 64 4.25 2.83 -16.33
C LEU A 64 4.30 3.38 -14.90
N MET A 65 4.99 2.67 -14.01
CA MET A 65 5.20 3.09 -12.62
C MET A 65 6.68 3.30 -12.33
N THR A 66 7.01 4.35 -11.59
CA THR A 66 8.39 4.60 -11.14
C THR A 66 8.76 3.74 -9.93
N LYS A 67 10.04 3.79 -9.56
CA LYS A 67 10.58 3.12 -8.38
C LYS A 67 9.92 3.60 -7.09
N GLU A 68 9.72 4.92 -6.98
CA GLU A 68 9.13 5.60 -5.85
C GLU A 68 7.65 5.22 -5.70
N GLN A 69 6.91 5.18 -6.81
CA GLN A 69 5.50 4.78 -6.80
C GLN A 69 5.31 3.34 -6.33
N LEU A 70 6.12 2.39 -6.83
CA LEU A 70 6.06 1.01 -6.37
C LEU A 70 6.54 0.83 -4.92
N PHE A 71 7.47 1.66 -4.46
CA PHE A 71 7.88 1.69 -3.07
C PHE A 71 6.73 2.14 -2.15
N ASP A 72 6.01 3.20 -2.51
CA ASP A 72 4.84 3.66 -1.76
C ASP A 72 3.70 2.64 -1.78
N VAL A 73 3.42 1.99 -2.93
CA VAL A 73 2.45 0.88 -2.98
C VAL A 73 2.86 -0.27 -2.07
N THR A 74 4.17 -0.55 -1.96
CA THR A 74 4.69 -1.56 -1.02
C THR A 74 4.41 -1.13 0.42
N CYS A 75 4.66 0.13 0.78
CA CYS A 75 4.41 0.66 2.12
C CYS A 75 2.92 0.61 2.48
N MET A 76 2.05 1.09 1.60
CA MET A 76 0.60 1.03 1.77
C MET A 76 0.09 -0.40 1.99
N THR A 77 0.61 -1.35 1.22
CA THR A 77 0.25 -2.78 1.34
C THR A 77 0.75 -3.38 2.65
N LEU A 78 1.83 -2.87 3.24
CA LEU A 78 2.31 -3.30 4.55
C LEU A 78 1.60 -2.60 5.73
N GLY A 79 0.77 -1.59 5.46
CA GLY A 79 0.11 -0.74 6.45
C GLY A 79 -0.72 -1.53 7.47
N GLY A 80 -1.49 -2.53 7.03
CA GLY A 80 -2.30 -3.36 7.93
C GLY A 80 -1.46 -4.16 8.94
N ARG A 81 -0.35 -4.76 8.48
CA ARG A 81 0.61 -5.44 9.35
C ARG A 81 1.28 -4.48 10.33
N ALA A 82 1.66 -3.28 9.88
CA ALA A 82 2.29 -2.27 10.74
C ALA A 82 1.31 -1.77 11.81
N ALA A 83 0.06 -1.48 11.47
CA ALA A 83 -0.96 -1.05 12.42
C ALA A 83 -1.26 -2.11 13.49
N GLU A 84 -1.34 -3.38 13.12
CA GLU A 84 -1.46 -4.47 14.09
C GLU A 84 -0.27 -4.50 15.07
N GLN A 85 0.96 -4.38 14.56
CA GLN A 85 2.16 -4.41 15.39
C GLN A 85 2.19 -3.23 16.36
N GLU A 86 2.04 -2.00 15.86
CA GLU A 86 2.23 -0.79 16.66
C GLU A 86 1.07 -0.52 17.63
N LEU A 87 -0.18 -0.75 17.21
CA LEU A 87 -1.35 -0.39 18.02
C LEU A 87 -1.95 -1.57 18.81
N LEU A 88 -1.74 -2.82 18.37
CA LEU A 88 -2.23 -4.01 19.08
C LEU A 88 -1.14 -4.82 19.77
N GLY A 89 0.14 -4.54 19.48
CA GLY A 89 1.30 -5.27 20.04
C GLY A 89 1.38 -6.73 19.60
N LYS A 90 0.64 -7.13 18.56
CA LYS A 90 0.57 -8.50 18.07
C LYS A 90 0.23 -8.52 16.59
N ILE A 91 0.71 -9.54 15.89
CA ILE A 91 0.46 -9.74 14.46
C ILE A 91 -0.50 -10.92 14.24
N SER A 92 -1.33 -10.83 13.19
CA SER A 92 -2.31 -11.84 12.80
C SER A 92 -1.93 -12.55 11.49
N THR A 93 -2.64 -13.62 11.14
CA THR A 93 -2.55 -14.24 9.81
C THR A 93 -3.23 -13.43 8.70
N GLY A 94 -3.93 -12.34 9.04
CA GLY A 94 -4.70 -11.52 8.09
C GLY A 94 -3.86 -10.88 6.99
N ALA A 95 -2.59 -10.54 7.26
CA ALA A 95 -1.70 -9.93 6.27
C ALA A 95 -1.11 -10.91 5.24
N GLN A 96 -1.53 -12.19 5.21
CA GLN A 96 -0.95 -13.19 4.30
C GLN A 96 -1.05 -12.78 2.83
N ASN A 97 -2.23 -12.30 2.40
CA ASN A 97 -2.43 -11.84 1.03
C ASN A 97 -1.59 -10.60 0.70
N ASP A 98 -1.39 -9.70 1.66
CA ASP A 98 -0.60 -8.49 1.47
C ASP A 98 0.89 -8.81 1.35
N LEU A 99 1.38 -9.72 2.18
CA LEU A 99 2.76 -10.22 2.08
C LEU A 99 3.02 -10.95 0.75
N GLU A 100 2.04 -11.70 0.25
CA GLU A 100 2.14 -12.34 -1.07
C GLU A 100 2.24 -11.29 -2.19
N LYS A 101 1.37 -10.27 -2.18
CA LYS A 101 1.41 -9.17 -3.15
C LYS A 101 2.72 -8.39 -3.08
N VAL A 102 3.17 -8.02 -1.88
CA VAL A 102 4.45 -7.33 -1.62
C VAL A 102 5.61 -8.16 -2.17
N THR A 103 5.63 -9.46 -1.89
CA THR A 103 6.68 -10.36 -2.37
C THR A 103 6.69 -10.38 -3.90
N LYS A 104 5.56 -10.67 -4.54
CA LYS A 104 5.46 -10.75 -6.01
C LYS A 104 5.88 -9.44 -6.68
N MET A 105 5.38 -8.31 -6.20
CA MET A 105 5.69 -6.98 -6.73
C MET A 105 7.16 -6.62 -6.55
N THR A 106 7.77 -6.94 -5.40
CA THR A 106 9.18 -6.63 -5.15
C THR A 106 10.12 -7.51 -5.97
N TYR A 107 9.79 -8.79 -6.16
CA TYR A 107 10.52 -9.64 -7.10
C TYR A 107 10.45 -9.09 -8.53
N ALA A 108 9.30 -8.57 -8.98
CA ALA A 108 9.21 -7.92 -10.29
C ALA A 108 10.13 -6.69 -10.40
N GLN A 109 10.15 -5.83 -9.38
CA GLN A 109 11.04 -4.66 -9.32
C GLN A 109 12.52 -5.04 -9.46
N VAL A 110 12.95 -6.04 -8.69
CA VAL A 110 14.36 -6.44 -8.63
C VAL A 110 14.77 -7.28 -9.84
N ALA A 111 13.97 -8.28 -10.23
CA ALA A 111 14.37 -9.28 -11.21
C ALA A 111 13.88 -8.98 -12.63
N VAL A 112 12.87 -8.13 -12.81
CA VAL A 112 12.23 -7.89 -14.12
C VAL A 112 12.41 -6.46 -14.59
N TYR A 113 12.23 -5.47 -13.71
CA TYR A 113 12.28 -4.04 -14.06
C TYR A 113 13.67 -3.40 -13.94
N GLY A 114 14.65 -4.14 -13.40
CA GLY A 114 16.04 -3.67 -13.30
C GLY A 114 16.24 -2.58 -12.24
N PHE A 115 15.44 -2.54 -11.18
CA PHE A 115 15.52 -1.50 -10.13
C PHE A 115 16.62 -1.76 -9.08
N SER A 116 17.30 -2.90 -9.17
CA SER A 116 18.45 -3.26 -8.35
C SER A 116 19.74 -3.03 -9.13
N ASP A 117 20.60 -2.16 -8.60
CA ASP A 117 21.94 -1.92 -9.16
C ASP A 117 22.84 -3.17 -9.08
N LYS A 118 22.59 -4.05 -8.09
CA LYS A 118 23.35 -5.29 -7.89
C LYS A 118 22.97 -6.37 -8.92
N VAL A 119 21.71 -6.41 -9.35
CA VAL A 119 21.24 -7.30 -10.42
C VAL A 119 21.56 -6.70 -11.79
N GLY A 120 21.44 -5.38 -11.92
CA GLY A 120 21.67 -4.62 -13.14
C GLY A 120 20.44 -4.54 -14.06
N LEU A 121 20.64 -3.96 -15.24
CA LEU A 121 19.60 -3.74 -16.26
C LEU A 121 19.28 -5.03 -17.06
N LEU A 122 18.95 -6.10 -16.34
CA LEU A 122 18.57 -7.40 -16.87
C LEU A 122 17.14 -7.72 -16.46
N SER A 123 16.49 -8.59 -17.25
CA SER A 123 15.10 -8.99 -17.01
C SER A 123 14.95 -10.51 -17.00
N PHE A 124 14.36 -11.03 -15.93
CA PHE A 124 14.12 -12.45 -15.67
C PHE A 124 12.64 -12.67 -15.30
N PRO A 125 11.69 -12.51 -16.24
CA PRO A 125 10.27 -12.69 -15.97
C PRO A 125 9.99 -14.11 -15.47
N GLN A 126 9.09 -14.23 -14.49
CA GLN A 126 8.54 -15.53 -14.11
C GLN A 126 7.72 -16.08 -15.29
N ARG A 127 7.97 -17.34 -15.65
CA ARG A 127 7.14 -18.08 -16.59
C ARG A 127 6.15 -18.92 -15.79
N ASP A 128 4.88 -18.88 -16.20
CA ASP A 128 3.79 -19.63 -15.55
C ASP A 128 3.78 -21.12 -15.96
N ASP A 129 4.73 -21.57 -16.79
CA ASP A 129 4.83 -22.94 -17.22
C ASP A 129 5.44 -23.83 -16.12
N ALA A 130 4.58 -24.63 -15.50
CA ALA A 130 4.95 -25.60 -14.47
C ALA A 130 6.04 -26.63 -14.89
N PHE A 131 6.46 -26.64 -16.15
CA PHE A 131 7.44 -27.57 -16.73
C PHE A 131 8.86 -27.00 -16.84
N GLU A 132 9.06 -25.68 -16.83
CA GLU A 132 10.41 -25.09 -16.80
C GLU A 132 10.86 -24.84 -15.36
N MET A 133 11.42 -25.87 -14.73
CA MET A 133 11.99 -25.76 -13.39
C MET A 133 13.33 -24.99 -13.34
N THR A 134 13.92 -24.63 -14.49
CA THR A 134 15.23 -23.99 -14.55
C THR A 134 15.10 -22.48 -14.64
N LYS A 135 15.45 -21.79 -13.56
CA LYS A 135 15.60 -20.33 -13.53
C LYS A 135 16.64 -19.88 -14.58
N PRO A 136 16.42 -18.80 -15.34
CA PRO A 136 17.32 -18.33 -16.39
C PRO A 136 18.57 -17.61 -15.86
N TYR A 137 18.95 -17.87 -14.61
CA TYR A 137 20.06 -17.22 -13.92
C TYR A 137 20.75 -18.18 -12.96
N SER A 138 22.01 -17.88 -12.64
CA SER A 138 22.80 -18.69 -11.72
C SER A 138 22.24 -18.67 -10.29
N SER A 139 22.60 -19.67 -9.47
CA SER A 139 22.29 -19.65 -8.03
C SER A 139 22.82 -18.40 -7.32
N LYS A 140 24.00 -17.91 -7.73
CA LYS A 140 24.58 -16.67 -7.21
C LYS A 140 23.71 -15.45 -7.51
N THR A 141 23.21 -15.33 -8.74
CA THR A 141 22.28 -14.26 -9.13
C THR A 141 20.97 -14.38 -8.35
N GLY A 142 20.44 -15.59 -8.19
CA GLY A 142 19.24 -15.85 -7.37
C GLY A 142 19.41 -15.37 -5.93
N ALA A 143 20.56 -15.66 -5.29
CA ALA A 143 20.84 -15.20 -3.94
C ALA A 143 20.94 -13.66 -3.84
N ILE A 144 21.45 -12.99 -4.88
CA ILE A 144 21.47 -11.52 -4.94
C ILE A 144 20.04 -10.98 -5.01
N ILE A 145 19.19 -11.53 -5.90
CA ILE A 145 17.78 -11.14 -6.02
C ILE A 145 17.07 -11.30 -4.65
N ASP A 146 17.22 -12.46 -4.01
CA ASP A 146 16.57 -12.73 -2.70
C ASP A 146 17.05 -11.76 -1.61
N SER A 147 18.32 -11.37 -1.63
CA SER A 147 18.87 -10.38 -0.69
C SER A 147 18.29 -8.99 -0.95
N GLU A 148 18.23 -8.56 -2.20
CA GLU A 148 17.71 -7.25 -2.61
C GLU A 148 16.22 -7.12 -2.29
N VAL A 149 15.43 -8.17 -2.57
CA VAL A 149 14.00 -8.19 -2.21
C VAL A 149 13.81 -8.06 -0.71
N ARG A 150 14.59 -8.78 0.10
CA ARG A 150 14.52 -8.68 1.57
C ARG A 150 14.89 -7.29 2.07
N GLU A 151 15.95 -6.69 1.52
CA GLU A 151 16.39 -5.34 1.86
C GLU A 151 15.31 -4.31 1.51
N TRP A 152 14.69 -4.44 0.34
CA TRP A 152 13.63 -3.55 -0.11
C TRP A 152 12.38 -3.61 0.76
N VAL A 153 11.86 -4.82 1.00
CA VAL A 153 10.69 -5.02 1.88
C VAL A 153 10.99 -4.55 3.29
N GLY A 154 12.21 -4.79 3.79
CA GLY A 154 12.67 -4.29 5.09
C GLY A 154 12.59 -2.76 5.19
N LYS A 155 13.13 -2.04 4.20
CA LYS A 155 13.07 -0.56 4.13
C LYS A 155 11.63 -0.05 4.03
N ALA A 156 10.81 -0.69 3.19
CA ALA A 156 9.40 -0.33 3.05
C ALA A 156 8.66 -0.53 4.38
N TYR A 157 8.89 -1.65 5.08
CA TYR A 157 8.26 -1.92 6.36
C TYR A 157 8.69 -0.94 7.44
N GLU A 158 9.99 -0.62 7.53
CA GLU A 158 10.50 0.38 8.48
C GLU A 158 9.85 1.75 8.27
N ARG A 159 9.78 2.23 7.01
CA ARG A 159 9.07 3.47 6.66
C ARG A 159 7.59 3.40 7.00
N THR A 160 6.95 2.26 6.76
CA THR A 160 5.53 2.08 7.07
C THR A 160 5.27 2.13 8.58
N VAL A 161 6.12 1.49 9.38
CA VAL A 161 6.03 1.54 10.85
C VAL A 161 6.18 2.98 11.35
N GLN A 162 7.17 3.73 10.83
CA GLN A 162 7.35 5.14 11.18
C GLN A 162 6.11 5.97 10.84
N LEU A 163 5.55 5.78 9.64
CA LEU A 163 4.33 6.47 9.20
C LEU A 163 3.12 6.14 10.09
N ILE A 164 2.95 4.88 10.45
CA ILE A 164 1.85 4.43 11.31
C ILE A 164 2.00 4.98 12.74
N GLU A 165 3.22 5.02 13.27
CA GLU A 165 3.48 5.59 14.60
C GLU A 165 3.24 7.12 14.60
N GLU A 166 3.67 7.83 13.56
CA GLU A 166 3.43 9.27 13.37
C GLU A 166 1.93 9.59 13.33
N HIS A 167 1.13 8.76 12.64
CA HIS A 167 -0.30 8.98 12.44
C HIS A 167 -1.18 8.02 13.25
N LYS A 168 -0.70 7.48 14.38
CA LYS A 168 -1.42 6.48 15.18
C LYS A 168 -2.79 6.93 15.68
N GLU A 169 -2.95 8.22 15.93
CA GLU A 169 -4.24 8.80 16.33
C GLU A 169 -5.27 8.68 15.21
N HIS A 170 -4.86 8.92 13.96
CA HIS A 170 -5.72 8.72 12.78
C HIS A 170 -6.07 7.24 12.59
N VAL A 171 -5.12 6.33 12.80
CA VAL A 171 -5.36 4.88 12.71
C VAL A 171 -6.40 4.43 13.74
N ALA A 172 -6.22 4.83 15.00
CA ALA A 172 -7.16 4.51 16.08
C ALA A 172 -8.56 5.09 15.80
N TRP A 173 -8.63 6.34 15.35
CA TRP A 173 -9.89 7.00 15.01
C TRP A 173 -10.64 6.30 13.87
N ILE A 174 -9.97 5.94 12.78
CA ILE A 174 -10.59 5.19 11.68
C ILE A 174 -11.06 3.81 12.17
N ALA A 175 -10.27 3.14 13.02
CA ALA A 175 -10.61 1.83 13.54
C ALA A 175 -11.87 1.88 14.42
N GLU A 176 -12.00 2.88 15.28
CA GLU A 176 -13.20 3.10 16.10
C GLU A 176 -14.43 3.36 15.21
N LEU A 177 -14.30 4.22 14.20
CA LEU A 177 -15.38 4.48 13.25
C LEU A 177 -15.78 3.22 12.45
N LEU A 178 -14.81 2.36 12.09
CA LEU A 178 -15.08 1.08 11.45
C LEU A 178 -15.83 0.12 12.38
N LEU A 179 -15.52 0.11 13.67
CA LEU A 179 -16.23 -0.72 14.65
C LEU A 179 -17.68 -0.26 14.85
N GLU A 180 -17.96 1.03 14.67
CA GLU A 180 -19.31 1.60 14.75
C GLU A 180 -20.11 1.39 13.47
N LYS A 181 -19.52 1.71 12.31
CA LYS A 181 -20.24 1.83 11.02
C LYS A 181 -20.00 0.68 10.06
N GLU A 182 -18.99 -0.14 10.31
CA GLU A 182 -18.55 -1.30 9.51
C GLU A 182 -18.00 -0.98 8.12
N VAL A 183 -18.48 0.10 7.51
CA VAL A 183 -18.10 0.58 6.18
C VAL A 183 -17.90 2.09 6.23
N LEU A 184 -16.75 2.56 5.76
CA LEU A 184 -16.46 3.97 5.60
C LEU A 184 -16.19 4.27 4.12
N HIS A 185 -17.00 5.17 3.57
CA HIS A 185 -16.79 5.72 2.23
C HIS A 185 -15.99 6.99 2.31
N ARG A 186 -15.07 7.19 1.35
CA ARG A 186 -14.26 8.41 1.15
C ARG A 186 -15.02 9.66 1.61
N LYS A 187 -16.08 10.02 0.90
CA LYS A 187 -16.85 11.26 1.10
C LYS A 187 -17.35 11.50 2.54
N THR A 188 -17.49 10.46 3.36
CA THR A 188 -18.12 10.52 4.67
C THR A 188 -17.14 10.85 5.80
N TRP A 189 -15.90 10.35 5.76
CA TRP A 189 -14.92 10.55 6.84
C TRP A 189 -13.85 11.60 6.53
N PHE A 190 -13.57 11.89 5.25
CA PHE A 190 -12.55 12.90 4.87
C PHE A 190 -12.80 14.29 5.45
N LYS A 191 -14.07 14.70 5.59
CA LYS A 191 -14.41 16.01 6.16
C LYS A 191 -14.28 16.11 7.68
N GLN A 192 -14.08 15.00 8.40
CA GLN A 192 -14.16 14.99 9.87
C GLN A 192 -12.81 14.79 10.56
N GLY A 193 -11.84 14.13 9.91
CA GLY A 193 -10.56 13.79 10.55
C GLY A 193 -9.30 14.34 9.87
N PHE A 194 -9.40 14.88 8.64
CA PHE A 194 -8.24 15.28 7.83
C PHE A 194 -8.31 16.72 7.31
N GLN A 195 -9.21 17.54 7.87
CA GLN A 195 -9.43 18.92 7.42
C GLN A 195 -8.21 19.85 7.61
N GLU A 196 -7.28 19.54 8.52
CA GLU A 196 -6.15 20.44 8.81
C GLU A 196 -4.95 20.29 7.86
N GLU A 197 -4.89 19.24 7.03
CA GLU A 197 -3.72 18.97 6.17
C GLU A 197 -3.91 19.36 4.69
N GLU A 198 -5.13 19.30 4.15
CA GLU A 198 -5.42 19.86 2.82
C GLU A 198 -5.11 21.36 2.77
N ASP A 199 -5.36 22.09 3.87
CA ASP A 199 -5.05 23.51 3.96
C ASP A 199 -3.53 23.79 3.98
N LYS A 200 -2.72 22.90 4.56
CA LYS A 200 -1.24 23.04 4.53
C LYS A 200 -0.67 22.71 3.15
N ALA A 201 -1.10 21.61 2.53
CA ALA A 201 -0.66 21.24 1.18
C ALA A 201 -1.08 22.27 0.10
N SER A 202 -2.27 22.87 0.25
CA SER A 202 -2.75 23.98 -0.59
C SER A 202 -1.92 25.26 -0.42
N THR A 203 -1.39 25.51 0.78
CA THR A 203 -0.57 26.69 1.08
C THR A 203 0.86 26.52 0.55
N ASP A 204 1.43 25.33 0.67
CA ASP A 204 2.77 25.00 0.14
C ASP A 204 2.78 24.98 -1.39
N ALA A 205 1.74 24.43 -2.03
CA ALA A 205 1.60 24.44 -3.49
C ALA A 205 1.45 25.87 -4.06
N LYS A 206 0.78 26.78 -3.35
CA LYS A 206 0.67 28.20 -3.73
C LYS A 206 2.01 28.94 -3.59
N THR A 207 2.78 28.64 -2.55
CA THR A 207 4.09 29.27 -2.33
C THR A 207 5.12 28.89 -3.40
N ILE A 208 4.99 27.70 -3.99
CA ILE A 208 5.86 27.24 -5.09
C ILE A 208 5.45 27.84 -6.45
N GLN A 209 4.15 28.07 -6.70
CA GLN A 209 3.68 28.65 -7.96
C GLN A 209 4.00 30.14 -8.11
N ASP A 210 4.13 30.90 -7.02
CA ASP A 210 4.43 32.34 -7.08
C ASP A 210 5.89 32.65 -7.45
N ASN A 211 6.79 31.65 -7.48
CA ASN A 211 8.22 31.85 -7.75
C ASN A 211 8.71 31.37 -9.13
N ASN A 212 7.85 30.86 -10.01
CA ASN A 212 8.23 30.46 -11.37
C ASN A 212 7.50 31.28 -12.45
N GLY A 213 7.76 32.58 -12.44
CA GLY A 213 7.47 33.45 -13.58
C GLY A 213 8.46 33.19 -14.71
N SER A 214 8.19 32.18 -15.55
CA SER A 214 8.83 32.04 -16.86
C SER A 214 7.83 31.54 -17.89
N THR A 215 7.56 32.41 -18.86
CA THR A 215 6.69 32.21 -20.04
C THR A 215 6.97 30.89 -20.76
N PRO A 216 5.94 30.15 -21.23
CA PRO A 216 6.15 28.92 -21.99
C PRO A 216 6.84 29.21 -23.33
N LEU A 217 7.93 28.51 -23.62
CA LEU A 217 8.55 28.47 -24.94
C LEU A 217 7.73 27.54 -25.85
N GLU A 218 7.29 28.04 -27.00
CA GLU A 218 6.63 27.25 -28.03
C GLU A 218 7.59 26.19 -28.61
N PRO A 219 7.08 24.99 -28.95
CA PRO A 219 7.92 23.92 -29.48
C PRO A 219 8.33 24.20 -30.93
N GLU A 220 9.64 24.29 -31.16
CA GLU A 220 10.26 24.44 -32.48
C GLU A 220 10.19 23.10 -33.23
N VAL A 221 9.50 23.10 -34.38
CA VAL A 221 9.40 21.92 -35.25
C VAL A 221 10.71 21.74 -36.01
N LEU A 222 11.44 20.66 -35.74
CA LEU A 222 12.64 20.30 -36.50
C LEU A 222 12.24 19.66 -37.86
N PRO A 223 12.77 20.15 -39.00
CA PRO A 223 12.44 19.60 -40.30
C PRO A 223 13.29 18.37 -40.66
N ALA A 224 12.73 17.51 -41.50
CA ALA A 224 13.44 16.66 -42.44
C ALA A 224 12.98 17.00 -43.87
#